data_AF-A0AA39IBG6-F1
#
_entry.id   AF-A0AA39IBG6-F1
#
_cell.length_a   1.000
_cell.length_b   1.000
_cell.length_c   1.000
_cell.angle_alpha   90.00
_cell.angle_beta   90.00
_cell.angle_gamma   90.00
#
_symmetry.space_group_name_H-M   'P 1'
#
loop_
_entity.id
_entity.type
_entity.pdbx_description
1 polymer ?
#
loop_
_entity_poly.entity_id
_entity_poly.type
_entity_poly.pdbx_seq_one_letter_code
_entity_poly.pdbx_strand_id
1 'polypeptide(L)'
;MTATITTASEQRSVQIASHTESSPTRPRSPGTHKSPEQWMREIDSLVAQCATTAMNLANARKRKKRIDESLRRRLTQVATHVKCGFCDNPKPHFSDSCRIYTTPQARLARARERNMCTFCTNHQAGACRSTRVPCYHCNDEHGTHHPSLCPISTEDMREAQRVMGLECRTLKVELDELEARLKEVADQRPPGF
;
A
#
# COMPACT_ATOMS: atom_id res chain seq x y z
N MET A 1 44.60 0.47 -7.64
CA MET A 1 44.28 0.96 -6.28
C MET A 1 43.01 0.27 -5.83
N THR A 2 43.15 -0.83 -5.10
CA THR A 2 42.05 -1.72 -4.66
C THR A 2 41.62 -1.31 -3.27
N ALA A 3 40.37 -0.86 -3.13
CA ALA A 3 39.80 -0.47 -1.84
C ALA A 3 39.21 -1.70 -1.14
N THR A 4 39.81 -2.08 -0.02
CA THR A 4 39.34 -3.15 0.85
C THR A 4 38.29 -2.59 1.81
N ILE A 5 37.06 -3.08 1.72
CA ILE A 5 35.96 -2.69 2.63
C ILE A 5 35.91 -3.71 3.76
N THR A 6 36.29 -3.28 4.96
CA THR A 6 36.24 -4.08 6.19
C THR A 6 34.88 -3.88 6.84
N THR A 7 34.00 -4.89 6.82
CA THR A 7 32.72 -4.87 7.53
C THR A 7 32.88 -5.50 8.91
N ALA A 8 32.83 -4.67 9.96
CA ALA A 8 32.80 -5.13 11.34
C ALA A 8 31.42 -5.74 11.64
N SER A 9 31.40 -7.02 12.00
CA SER A 9 30.22 -7.76 12.43
C SER A 9 30.11 -7.66 13.96
N GLU A 10 29.23 -6.79 14.45
CA GLU A 10 28.89 -6.72 15.88
C GLU A 10 27.92 -7.84 16.25
N GLN A 11 28.44 -8.87 16.91
CA GLN A 11 27.65 -9.90 17.57
C GLN A 11 27.04 -9.32 18.85
N ARG A 12 25.76 -8.93 18.81
CA ARG A 12 24.98 -8.64 20.02
C ARG A 12 24.46 -9.94 20.62
N SER A 13 25.13 -10.39 21.68
CA SER A 13 24.64 -11.45 22.56
C SER A 13 23.38 -10.99 23.30
N VAL A 14 22.24 -11.58 22.98
CA VAL A 14 20.98 -11.35 23.69
C VAL A 14 20.97 -12.18 24.97
N GLN A 15 21.16 -11.53 26.11
CA GLN A 15 20.94 -12.16 27.42
C GLN A 15 19.44 -12.24 27.69
N ILE A 16 18.88 -13.45 27.67
CA ILE A 16 17.49 -13.73 28.03
C ILE A 16 17.44 -13.87 29.56
N ALA A 17 17.04 -12.81 30.25
CA ALA A 17 16.76 -12.85 31.68
C ALA A 17 15.39 -13.51 31.93
N SER A 18 15.39 -14.69 32.54
CA SER A 18 14.21 -15.41 33.01
C SER A 18 13.66 -14.75 34.28
N HIS A 19 12.78 -13.76 34.10
CA HIS A 19 11.99 -13.18 35.19
C HIS A 19 10.79 -14.08 35.51
N THR A 20 10.87 -14.81 36.62
CA THR A 20 9.71 -15.40 37.29
C THR A 20 8.95 -14.29 38.01
N GLU A 21 7.96 -13.70 37.33
CA GLU A 21 7.08 -12.69 37.91
C GLU A 21 6.01 -13.32 38.81
N SER A 22 6.24 -13.24 40.12
CA SER A 22 5.19 -13.41 41.13
C SER A 22 4.15 -12.30 40.91
N SER A 23 2.99 -12.65 40.38
CA SER A 23 1.92 -11.68 40.04
C SER A 23 1.46 -10.92 41.29
N PRO A 24 1.64 -9.59 41.37
CA PRO A 24 1.07 -8.81 42.46
C PRO A 24 -0.45 -8.77 42.29
N THR A 25 -1.17 -9.30 43.27
CA THR A 25 -2.62 -9.14 43.39
C THR A 25 -2.95 -7.65 43.50
N ARG A 26 -3.36 -7.03 42.39
CA ARG A 26 -3.82 -5.64 42.37
C ARG A 26 -5.06 -5.52 43.26
N PRO A 27 -5.08 -4.59 44.23
CA PRO A 27 -6.30 -4.30 44.99
C PRO A 27 -7.38 -3.85 44.01
N ARG A 28 -8.57 -4.46 44.11
CA ARG A 28 -9.75 -4.05 43.33
C ARG A 28 -10.14 -2.64 43.79
N SER A 29 -9.86 -1.64 42.97
CA SER A 29 -10.39 -0.30 43.19
C SER A 29 -11.91 -0.35 43.26
N PRO A 30 -12.56 0.33 44.22
CA PRO A 30 -14.01 0.42 44.28
C PRO A 30 -14.55 0.96 42.95
N GLY A 31 -15.41 0.18 42.30
CA GLY A 31 -15.94 0.51 40.98
C GLY A 31 -16.75 1.80 41.05
N THR A 32 -16.23 2.88 40.46
CA THR A 32 -17.00 4.09 40.24
C THR A 32 -18.08 3.76 39.20
N HIS A 33 -19.34 3.65 39.64
CA HIS A 33 -20.47 3.50 38.74
C HIS A 33 -20.53 4.71 37.79
N LYS A 34 -20.42 4.47 36.49
CA LYS A 34 -20.61 5.50 35.46
C LYS A 34 -22.07 5.98 35.51
N SER A 35 -22.30 7.28 35.42
CA SER A 35 -23.67 7.78 35.24
C SER A 35 -24.20 7.35 33.88
N PRO A 36 -25.53 7.24 33.69
CA PRO A 36 -26.06 6.84 32.40
C PRO A 36 -25.69 7.77 31.24
N GLU A 37 -25.57 9.07 31.50
CA GLU A 37 -25.08 10.05 30.52
C GLU A 37 -23.61 9.83 30.13
N GLN A 38 -22.78 9.37 31.06
CA GLN A 38 -21.39 9.01 30.77
C GLN A 38 -21.33 7.74 29.93
N TRP A 39 -22.14 6.74 30.26
CA TRP A 39 -22.25 5.49 29.50
C TRP A 39 -22.72 5.73 28.05
N MET A 40 -23.77 6.54 27.85
CA MET A 40 -24.24 6.89 26.50
C MET A 40 -23.18 7.62 25.68
N ARG A 41 -22.49 8.61 26.27
CA ARG A 41 -21.40 9.33 25.59
C ARG A 41 -20.26 8.41 25.17
N GLU A 42 -19.94 7.42 26.00
CA GLU A 42 -18.94 6.42 25.68
C GLU A 42 -19.38 5.51 24.51
N ILE A 43 -20.65 5.07 24.51
CA ILE A 43 -21.22 4.32 23.38
C ILE A 43 -21.16 5.15 22.10
N ASP A 44 -21.64 6.39 22.13
CA ASP A 44 -21.65 7.26 20.94
C ASP A 44 -20.23 7.48 20.40
N SER A 45 -19.26 7.66 21.29
CA SER A 45 -17.85 7.78 20.91
C SER A 45 -17.31 6.51 20.25
N LEU A 46 -17.63 5.32 20.80
CA LEU A 46 -17.21 4.04 20.23
C LEU A 46 -17.88 3.77 18.88
N VAL A 47 -19.17 4.09 18.74
CA VAL A 47 -19.91 3.99 17.47
C VAL A 47 -19.28 4.88 16.41
N ALA A 48 -18.94 6.13 16.76
CA ALA A 48 -18.27 7.05 15.84
C ALA A 48 -16.89 6.52 15.41
N GLN A 49 -16.09 6.00 16.35
CA GLN A 49 -14.79 5.39 16.03
C GLN A 49 -14.95 4.18 15.09
N CYS A 50 -15.90 3.27 15.37
CA CYS A 50 -16.20 2.14 14.50
C CYS A 50 -16.56 2.60 13.08
N ALA A 51 -17.42 3.60 12.95
CA ALA A 51 -17.84 4.15 11.65
C ALA A 51 -16.66 4.72 10.85
N THR A 52 -15.79 5.50 11.49
CA THR A 52 -14.58 6.06 10.87
C THR A 52 -13.63 4.94 10.42
N THR A 53 -13.31 3.97 11.29
CA THR A 53 -12.38 2.89 10.97
C THR A 53 -12.95 1.97 9.87
N ALA A 54 -14.26 1.70 9.88
CA ALA A 54 -14.94 0.96 8.80
C ALA A 54 -14.85 1.68 7.46
N MET A 55 -15.04 3.01 7.43
CA MET A 55 -14.88 3.82 6.22
C MET A 55 -13.44 3.76 5.70
N ASN A 56 -12.44 3.89 6.58
CA ASN A 56 -11.03 3.80 6.22
C ASN A 56 -10.68 2.42 5.64
N LEU A 57 -11.16 1.35 6.27
CA LEU A 57 -11.00 -0.02 5.78
C LEU A 57 -11.62 -0.20 4.39
N ALA A 58 -12.83 0.33 4.17
CA ALA A 58 -13.48 0.27 2.86
C ALA A 58 -12.67 1.01 1.78
N ASN A 59 -12.11 2.19 2.11
CA ASN A 59 -11.26 2.95 1.20
C ASN A 59 -9.94 2.23 0.90
N ALA A 60 -9.29 1.64 1.91
CA ALA A 60 -8.09 0.82 1.73
C ALA A 60 -8.37 -0.41 0.84
N ARG A 61 -9.47 -1.12 1.05
CA ARG A 61 -9.91 -2.24 0.19
C ARG A 61 -10.15 -1.81 -1.25
N LYS A 62 -10.82 -0.66 -1.47
CA LYS A 62 -11.02 -0.08 -2.81
C LYS A 62 -9.68 0.23 -3.49
N ARG A 63 -8.72 0.85 -2.77
CA ARG A 63 -7.36 1.11 -3.27
C ARG A 63 -6.65 -0.18 -3.68
N LYS A 64 -6.63 -1.18 -2.80
CA LYS A 64 -6.04 -2.51 -3.07
C LYS A 64 -6.65 -3.17 -4.30
N LYS A 65 -7.98 -3.18 -4.43
CA LYS A 65 -8.68 -3.77 -5.58
C LYS A 65 -8.27 -3.13 -6.90
N ARG A 66 -8.09 -1.80 -6.95
CA ARG A 66 -7.62 -1.09 -8.16
C ARG A 66 -6.22 -1.54 -8.59
N ILE A 67 -5.33 -1.74 -7.62
CA ILE A 67 -3.95 -2.16 -7.87
C ILE A 67 -3.88 -3.63 -8.30
N ASP A 68 -4.63 -4.51 -7.64
CA ASP A 68 -4.73 -5.92 -8.03
C ASP A 68 -5.28 -6.07 -9.47
N GLU A 69 -6.31 -5.32 -9.82
CA GLU A 69 -6.88 -5.31 -11.18
C GLU A 69 -5.89 -4.78 -12.23
N SER A 70 -5.12 -3.73 -11.89
CA SER A 70 -4.07 -3.22 -12.76
C SER A 70 -2.98 -4.26 -13.02
N LEU A 71 -2.53 -4.96 -11.98
CA LEU A 71 -1.54 -6.04 -12.11
C LEU A 71 -2.08 -7.20 -12.96
N ARG A 72 -3.35 -7.57 -12.77
CA ARG A 72 -4.01 -8.60 -13.60
C ARG A 72 -3.99 -8.20 -15.08
N ARG A 73 -4.34 -6.96 -15.42
CA ARG A 73 -4.32 -6.46 -16.80
C ARG A 73 -2.93 -6.56 -17.43
N ARG A 74 -1.86 -6.28 -16.67
CA ARG A 74 -0.47 -6.48 -17.14
C ARG A 74 -0.19 -7.94 -17.42
N LEU A 75 -0.52 -8.82 -16.49
CA LEU A 75 -0.31 -10.27 -16.64
C LEU A 75 -1.01 -10.80 -17.90
N THR A 76 -2.20 -10.31 -18.22
CA THR A 76 -2.91 -10.69 -19.45
C THR A 76 -2.31 -10.08 -20.72
N GLN A 77 -1.81 -8.83 -20.66
CA GLN A 77 -1.14 -8.21 -21.82
C GLN A 77 0.19 -8.90 -22.19
N VAL A 78 0.81 -9.62 -21.24
CA VAL A 78 2.06 -10.37 -21.49
C VAL A 78 1.91 -11.48 -22.53
N ALA A 79 0.71 -12.02 -22.70
CA ALA A 79 0.46 -13.11 -23.62
C ALA A 79 0.52 -12.68 -25.10
N THR A 80 0.47 -11.37 -25.39
CA THR A 80 0.57 -10.85 -26.77
C THR A 80 1.98 -10.31 -27.02
N HIS A 81 2.62 -10.68 -28.13
CA HIS A 81 3.99 -10.31 -28.49
C HIS A 81 4.23 -8.78 -28.55
N VAL A 82 4.48 -8.14 -27.41
CA VAL A 82 4.81 -6.71 -27.36
C VAL A 82 6.30 -6.55 -27.66
N LYS A 83 6.61 -5.91 -28.80
CA LYS A 83 7.94 -5.36 -29.05
C LYS A 83 8.17 -4.18 -28.10
N CYS A 84 9.34 -4.11 -27.48
CA CYS A 84 9.71 -2.99 -26.62
C CYS A 84 9.77 -1.69 -27.43
N GLY A 85 9.11 -0.63 -26.96
CA GLY A 85 9.11 0.66 -27.67
C GLY A 85 10.46 1.39 -27.67
N PHE A 86 11.35 1.05 -26.73
CA PHE A 86 12.58 1.81 -26.50
C PHE A 86 13.82 1.25 -27.19
N CYS A 87 13.91 -0.09 -27.31
CA CYS A 87 15.08 -0.76 -27.85
C CYS A 87 14.70 -1.71 -28.99
N ASP A 88 15.69 -2.04 -29.82
CA ASP A 88 15.47 -2.84 -31.02
C ASP A 88 15.83 -4.33 -30.77
N ASN A 89 15.83 -4.76 -29.50
CA ASN A 89 16.13 -6.14 -29.15
C ASN A 89 15.04 -7.07 -29.72
N PRO A 90 15.41 -8.12 -30.48
CA PRO A 90 14.44 -9.04 -31.07
C PRO A 90 13.67 -9.87 -30.04
N LYS A 91 14.21 -10.02 -28.82
CA LYS A 91 13.54 -10.78 -27.75
C LYS A 91 12.37 -9.95 -27.16
N PRO A 92 11.13 -10.49 -27.16
CA PRO A 92 9.98 -9.78 -26.61
C PRO A 92 10.15 -9.55 -25.10
N HIS A 93 9.82 -8.35 -24.66
CA HIS A 93 9.84 -7.93 -23.26
C HIS A 93 9.02 -6.64 -23.07
N PHE A 94 8.60 -6.37 -21.84
CA PHE A 94 7.92 -5.11 -21.53
C PHE A 94 8.87 -3.93 -21.60
N SER A 95 8.32 -2.82 -22.07
CA SER A 95 8.95 -1.50 -22.06
C SER A 95 9.48 -1.09 -20.68
N ASP A 96 8.82 -1.49 -19.58
CA ASP A 96 9.28 -1.21 -18.20
C ASP A 96 10.37 -2.17 -17.69
N SER A 97 10.58 -3.29 -18.39
CA SER A 97 11.53 -4.35 -18.07
C SER A 97 12.72 -4.34 -19.04
N CYS A 98 12.90 -3.25 -19.79
CA CYS A 98 13.97 -3.09 -20.75
C CYS A 98 15.34 -3.06 -20.05
N ARG A 99 16.22 -3.99 -20.39
CA ARG A 99 17.58 -4.07 -19.84
C ARG A 99 18.55 -3.03 -20.42
N ILE A 100 18.22 -2.44 -21.57
CA ILE A 100 19.04 -1.39 -22.20
C ILE A 100 18.72 -0.02 -21.59
N TYR A 101 17.43 0.26 -21.37
CA TYR A 101 16.95 1.50 -20.75
C TYR A 101 16.30 1.17 -19.39
N THR A 102 17.15 0.96 -18.39
CA THR A 102 16.76 0.42 -17.07
C THR A 102 16.02 1.43 -16.20
N THR A 103 16.32 2.73 -16.33
CA THR A 103 15.69 3.79 -15.52
C THR A 103 14.54 4.48 -16.25
N PRO A 104 13.51 4.98 -15.53
CA PRO A 104 12.44 5.78 -16.12
C PRO A 104 12.97 7.01 -16.89
N GLN A 105 14.00 7.67 -16.36
CA GLN A 105 14.63 8.84 -16.96
C GLN A 105 15.28 8.49 -18.31
N ALA A 106 16.00 7.36 -18.39
CA ALA A 106 16.60 6.90 -19.64
C ALA A 106 15.54 6.56 -20.70
N ARG A 107 14.43 5.92 -20.28
CA ARG A 107 13.30 5.62 -21.18
C ARG A 107 12.60 6.89 -21.66
N LEU A 108 12.43 7.89 -20.79
CA LEU A 108 11.85 9.18 -21.15
C LEU A 108 12.74 9.94 -22.14
N ALA A 109 14.06 9.95 -21.91
CA ALA A 109 15.02 10.54 -22.84
C ALA A 109 14.94 9.86 -24.22
N ARG A 110 14.89 8.52 -24.25
CA ARG A 110 14.75 7.75 -25.50
C ARG A 110 13.42 8.01 -26.21
N ALA A 111 12.32 8.12 -25.47
CA ALA A 111 11.02 8.47 -26.04
C ALA A 111 11.05 9.85 -26.73
N ARG A 112 11.70 10.84 -26.10
CA ARG A 112 11.87 12.19 -26.66
C ARG A 112 12.74 12.17 -27.92
N GLU A 113 13.87 11.47 -27.87
CA GLU A 113 14.79 11.31 -29.01
C GLU A 113 14.09 10.71 -30.23
N ARG A 114 13.21 9.71 -30.03
CA ARG A 114 12.44 9.06 -31.09
C ARG A 114 11.11 9.76 -31.43
N ASN A 115 10.85 10.94 -30.86
CA ASN A 115 9.57 11.67 -30.98
C ASN A 115 8.33 10.79 -30.70
N MET A 116 8.43 9.91 -29.72
CA MET A 116 7.38 8.97 -29.35
C MET A 116 6.35 9.62 -28.44
N CYS A 117 5.10 9.19 -28.56
CA CYS A 117 4.05 9.56 -27.63
C CYS A 117 4.38 9.02 -26.24
N THR A 118 4.52 9.92 -25.26
CA THR A 118 4.80 9.56 -23.87
C THR A 118 3.64 8.85 -23.18
N PHE A 119 2.44 8.86 -23.77
CA PHE A 119 1.26 8.21 -23.22
C PHE A 119 1.16 6.71 -23.56
N CYS A 120 1.48 6.32 -24.80
CA CYS A 120 1.34 4.93 -25.24
C CYS A 120 2.69 4.27 -25.62
N THR A 121 3.73 5.06 -25.89
CA THR A 121 5.06 4.61 -26.36
C THR A 121 5.07 3.73 -27.62
N ASN A 122 3.99 3.74 -28.42
CA ASN A 122 3.83 2.86 -29.59
C ASN A 122 3.66 3.62 -30.92
N HIS A 123 3.61 4.95 -30.90
CA HIS A 123 3.52 5.81 -32.09
C HIS A 123 4.14 7.18 -31.83
N GLN A 124 4.20 8.03 -32.85
CA GLN A 124 4.75 9.39 -32.75
C GLN A 124 3.83 10.34 -31.97
N ALA A 125 4.39 11.33 -31.27
CA ALA A 125 3.68 12.18 -30.31
C ALA A 125 2.39 12.86 -30.84
N GLY A 126 2.30 13.17 -32.14
CA GLY A 126 1.13 13.78 -32.76
C GLY A 126 0.05 12.81 -33.28
N ALA A 127 0.32 11.51 -33.31
CA ALA A 127 -0.58 10.50 -33.91
C ALA A 127 -1.46 9.78 -32.87
N CYS A 128 -1.46 10.23 -31.61
CA CYS A 128 -2.14 9.53 -30.53
C CYS A 128 -3.66 9.67 -30.60
N ARG A 129 -4.33 8.53 -30.83
CA ARG A 129 -5.80 8.40 -30.73
C ARG A 129 -6.25 7.58 -29.52
N SER A 130 -5.31 7.14 -28.69
CA SER A 130 -5.61 6.34 -27.50
C SER A 130 -6.31 7.21 -26.45
N THR A 131 -7.37 6.68 -25.85
CA THR A 131 -8.02 7.29 -24.68
C THR A 131 -7.01 7.41 -23.56
N ARG A 132 -6.94 8.59 -22.92
CA ARG A 132 -6.07 8.81 -21.76
C ARG A 132 -6.55 7.97 -20.58
N VAL A 133 -5.67 7.14 -20.05
CA VAL A 133 -5.90 6.30 -18.88
C VAL A 133 -4.88 6.72 -17.84
N PRO A 134 -5.30 6.96 -16.59
CA PRO A 134 -4.36 7.33 -15.55
C PRO A 134 -3.25 6.28 -15.38
N CYS A 135 -2.02 6.73 -15.16
CA CYS A 135 -0.92 5.85 -14.84
C CYS A 135 -1.26 5.10 -13.56
N TYR A 136 -1.28 3.77 -13.60
CA TYR A 136 -1.66 2.98 -12.42
C TYR A 136 -0.62 2.98 -11.30
N HIS A 137 0.61 3.47 -11.56
CA HIS A 137 1.65 3.55 -10.54
C HIS A 137 1.43 4.77 -9.62
N CYS A 138 1.17 5.94 -10.21
CA CYS A 138 1.02 7.19 -9.47
C CYS A 138 -0.37 7.82 -9.61
N ASN A 139 -1.34 7.14 -10.22
CA ASN A 139 -2.68 7.64 -10.49
C ASN A 139 -2.71 9.06 -11.11
N ASP A 140 -1.84 9.32 -12.09
CA ASP A 140 -1.64 10.62 -12.75
C ASP A 140 -1.17 11.79 -11.85
N GLU A 141 -0.67 11.53 -10.63
CA GLU A 141 -0.01 12.57 -9.80
C GLU A 141 1.15 13.29 -10.52
N HIS A 142 1.80 12.60 -11.46
CA HIS A 142 2.87 13.13 -12.30
C HIS A 142 2.41 13.50 -13.72
N GLY A 143 1.09 13.70 -13.91
CA GLY A 143 0.47 13.90 -15.21
C GLY A 143 0.32 12.60 -16.01
N THR A 144 -0.32 12.69 -17.19
CA THR A 144 -0.64 11.53 -18.02
C THR A 144 0.60 11.00 -18.73
N HIS A 145 1.00 9.76 -18.45
CA HIS A 145 2.15 9.09 -19.06
C HIS A 145 1.98 7.57 -19.15
N HIS A 146 2.79 6.95 -19.99
CA HIS A 146 2.88 5.50 -20.09
C HIS A 146 3.54 4.93 -18.83
N PRO A 147 3.04 3.82 -18.26
CA PRO A 147 3.56 3.24 -17.02
C PRO A 147 5.07 2.93 -17.01
N SER A 148 5.68 2.64 -18.16
CA SER A 148 7.13 2.44 -18.24
C SER A 148 7.95 3.73 -18.03
N LEU A 149 7.32 4.89 -18.18
CA LEU A 149 7.93 6.21 -17.96
C LEU A 149 7.68 6.72 -16.54
N CYS A 150 6.94 5.99 -15.71
CA CYS A 150 6.65 6.42 -14.35
C CYS A 150 7.94 6.47 -13.52
N PRO A 151 8.17 7.53 -12.73
CA PRO A 151 9.31 7.58 -11.81
C PRO A 151 9.23 6.53 -10.70
N ILE A 152 8.03 6.05 -10.39
CA ILE A 152 7.79 4.97 -9.43
C ILE A 152 8.17 3.64 -10.08
N SER A 153 9.08 2.89 -9.45
CA SER A 153 9.54 1.61 -10.00
C SER A 153 8.51 0.50 -9.78
N THR A 154 8.65 -0.60 -10.52
CA THR A 154 7.83 -1.80 -10.31
C THR A 154 8.05 -2.43 -8.94
N GLU A 155 9.24 -2.26 -8.36
CA GLU A 155 9.52 -2.70 -6.99
C GLU A 155 8.81 -1.81 -5.97
N ASP A 156 8.85 -0.49 -6.15
CA ASP A 156 8.10 0.45 -5.30
C ASP A 156 6.59 0.16 -5.32
N MET A 157 6.05 -0.30 -6.46
CA MET A 157 4.66 -0.73 -6.54
C MET A 157 4.36 -2.02 -5.80
N ARG A 158 5.25 -3.00 -5.86
CA ARG A 158 5.10 -4.25 -5.11
C ARG A 158 5.16 -3.97 -3.62
N GLU A 159 6.08 -3.10 -3.22
CA GLU A 159 6.21 -2.61 -1.86
C GLU A 159 4.95 -1.85 -1.43
N ALA A 160 4.44 -0.93 -2.25
CA ALA A 160 3.17 -0.26 -2.00
C ALA A 160 2.01 -1.27 -1.84
N GLN A 161 1.92 -2.28 -2.72
CA GLN A 161 0.92 -3.36 -2.62
C GLN A 161 1.03 -4.13 -1.30
N ARG A 162 2.26 -4.45 -0.87
CA ARG A 162 2.55 -5.10 0.42
C ARG A 162 2.09 -4.23 1.59
N VAL A 163 2.45 -2.94 1.57
CA VAL A 163 2.08 -1.95 2.60
C VAL A 163 0.57 -1.76 2.68
N MET A 164 -0.14 -1.58 1.56
CA MET A 164 -1.62 -1.48 1.59
C MET A 164 -2.28 -2.78 2.06
N GLY A 165 -1.67 -3.93 1.75
CA GLY A 165 -2.13 -5.22 2.26
C GLY A 165 -2.02 -5.30 3.79
N LEU A 166 -0.94 -4.76 4.37
CA LEU A 166 -0.75 -4.62 5.81
C LEU A 166 -1.76 -3.62 6.40
N GLU A 167 -1.91 -2.44 5.81
CA GLU A 167 -2.87 -1.41 6.24
C GLU A 167 -4.30 -1.97 6.32
N CYS A 168 -4.75 -2.72 5.32
CA CYS A 168 -6.06 -3.38 5.34
C CYS A 168 -6.21 -4.38 6.49
N ARG A 169 -5.15 -5.11 6.85
CA ARG A 169 -5.17 -6.05 7.97
C ARG A 169 -5.22 -5.32 9.29
N THR A 170 -4.39 -4.29 9.47
CA THR A 170 -4.36 -3.47 10.69
C THR A 170 -5.71 -2.82 10.96
N LEU A 171 -6.30 -2.15 9.96
CA LEU A 171 -7.61 -1.51 10.09
C LEU A 171 -8.73 -2.52 10.39
N LYS A 172 -8.62 -3.76 9.90
CA LYS A 172 -9.59 -4.81 10.22
C LYS A 172 -9.49 -5.25 11.67
N VAL A 173 -8.28 -5.43 12.19
CA VAL A 173 -8.06 -5.77 13.60
C VAL A 173 -8.57 -4.65 14.51
N GLU A 174 -8.23 -3.40 14.20
CA GLU A 174 -8.71 -2.23 14.95
C GLU A 174 -10.24 -2.15 14.98
N LEU A 175 -10.90 -2.37 13.84
CA LEU A 175 -12.35 -2.40 13.77
C LEU A 175 -12.94 -3.52 14.66
N ASP A 176 -12.36 -4.71 14.61
CA ASP A 176 -12.81 -5.86 15.43
C ASP A 176 -12.67 -5.60 16.92
N GLU A 177 -11.56 -4.95 17.34
CA GLU A 177 -11.33 -4.56 18.72
C GLU A 177 -12.32 -3.48 19.19
N LEU A 178 -12.63 -2.49 18.34
CA LEU A 178 -13.63 -1.46 18.64
C LEU A 178 -15.04 -2.04 18.75
N GLU A 179 -15.42 -2.95 17.85
CA GLU A 179 -16.71 -3.66 17.89
C GLU A 179 -16.83 -4.51 19.16
N ALA A 180 -15.76 -5.21 19.56
CA ALA A 180 -15.72 -5.98 20.79
C ALA A 180 -15.90 -5.09 22.04
N ARG A 181 -15.19 -3.95 22.09
CA ARG A 181 -15.33 -2.96 23.18
C ARG A 181 -16.72 -2.34 23.23
N LEU A 182 -17.30 -2.01 22.08
CA LEU A 182 -18.66 -1.49 22.00
C LEU A 182 -19.66 -2.49 22.57
N LYS A 183 -19.52 -3.78 22.22
CA LYS A 183 -20.34 -4.85 22.78
C LYS A 183 -20.18 -4.96 24.30
N GLU A 184 -18.95 -4.96 24.80
CA GLU A 184 -18.69 -5.02 26.24
C GLU A 184 -19.34 -3.85 27.00
N VAL A 185 -19.22 -2.62 26.48
CA VAL A 185 -19.85 -1.44 27.09
C VAL A 185 -21.37 -1.54 27.02
N ALA A 186 -21.93 -2.03 25.91
CA ALA A 186 -23.38 -2.22 25.77
C ALA A 186 -23.93 -3.26 26.75
N ASP A 187 -23.18 -4.34 27.02
CA ASP A 187 -23.54 -5.37 28.00
C ASP A 187 -23.48 -4.84 29.45
N GLN A 188 -22.73 -3.77 29.71
CA GLN A 188 -22.66 -3.07 31.00
C GLN A 188 -23.78 -2.03 31.20
N ARG A 189 -24.90 -2.13 30.46
CA ARG A 189 -26.04 -1.20 30.53
C ARG A 189 -26.49 -0.95 31.99
N PRO A 190 -26.54 0.31 32.45
CA PRO A 190 -27.07 0.64 33.77
C PRO A 190 -28.53 0.19 33.93
N PRO A 191 -28.94 -0.32 35.11
CA PRO A 191 -30.34 -0.65 35.37
C PRO A 191 -31.22 0.60 35.26
N GLY A 192 -32.38 0.46 34.61
CA GLY A 192 -33.34 1.56 34.40
C GLY A 192 -33.18 2.30 33.07
N PHE A 193 -32.26 1.88 32.20
CA PHE A 193 -32.26 2.22 30.78
C PHE A 193 -33.00 1.16 29.98
#